data_AF-A0AAD5EJR2-F1
#
_entry.id   AF-A0AAD5EJR2-F1
#
_cell.length_a   1.000
_cell.length_b   1.000
_cell.length_c   1.000
_cell.angle_alpha   90.00
_cell.angle_beta   90.00
_cell.angle_gamma   90.00
#
_symmetry.space_group_name_H-M   'P 1'
#
loop_
_entity.id
_entity.type
_entity.pdbx_description
1 polymer ?
#
loop_
_entity_poly.entity_id
_entity_poly.type
_entity_poly.pdbx_seq_one_letter_code
_entity_poly.pdbx_strand_id
1 'polypeptide(L)'
;MSRTPSDPQSGSSSAGLFGQLRPVRPPPPTRHRTHEATWKRLGETIPRTEQEWQAARRRHGFDTPQAMAVTLVKLLDPTDDENSIYKIIFLAACHAESYGDWAKRPKTYADVRELLGNPRLDEGVLERYMKSAVRLIKLLDGLYMRGLLHRAYESILYIPSQISHLRQFGEQPERFMSLFLIEKPLPEIQGSLMLYLPLPGASHPP
;
A
#
# COMPACT_ATOMS: atom_id res chain seq x y z
N MET A 1 -27.44 84.10 -7.05
CA MET A 1 -28.78 83.47 -7.13
C MET A 1 -28.90 82.81 -8.50
N SER A 2 -29.31 81.53 -8.52
CA SER A 2 -29.85 80.77 -9.68
C SER A 2 -28.90 80.47 -10.85
N ARG A 3 -28.97 79.35 -11.56
CA ARG A 3 -29.39 77.95 -11.34
C ARG A 3 -28.90 77.25 -12.63
N THR A 4 -28.25 76.09 -12.51
CA THR A 4 -28.09 75.07 -13.56
C THR A 4 -29.48 74.50 -13.95
N PRO A 5 -29.65 73.60 -14.96
CA PRO A 5 -28.65 72.78 -15.68
C PRO A 5 -28.85 72.64 -17.21
N SER A 6 -27.87 71.98 -17.81
CA SER A 6 -27.70 71.64 -19.23
C SER A 6 -28.57 70.48 -19.74
N ASP A 7 -29.04 70.68 -20.98
CA ASP A 7 -29.44 69.80 -22.10
C ASP A 7 -29.93 68.33 -21.92
N PRO A 8 -30.99 67.96 -22.69
CA PRO A 8 -31.37 66.59 -22.99
C PRO A 8 -31.00 66.16 -24.43
N GLN A 9 -30.30 65.05 -24.57
CA GLN A 9 -30.20 64.19 -25.78
C GLN A 9 -29.87 62.79 -25.22
N SER A 10 -30.35 61.65 -25.70
CA SER A 10 -30.91 61.20 -26.96
C SER A 10 -31.62 59.87 -26.62
N GLY A 11 -32.74 59.51 -27.25
CA GLY A 11 -32.65 58.58 -28.38
C GLY A 11 -32.76 57.12 -27.94
N SER A 12 -33.99 56.62 -28.04
CA SER A 12 -34.44 55.23 -27.89
C SER A 12 -33.49 54.15 -28.44
N SER A 13 -33.34 53.03 -27.72
CA SER A 13 -33.41 51.69 -28.34
C SER A 13 -33.59 50.60 -27.29
N SER A 14 -34.66 49.82 -27.50
CA SER A 14 -34.98 48.58 -26.82
C SER A 14 -33.82 47.58 -26.95
N ALA A 15 -33.32 47.05 -25.82
CA ALA A 15 -32.40 45.93 -25.82
C ALA A 15 -32.77 44.97 -24.68
N GLY A 16 -33.12 43.75 -25.07
CA GLY A 16 -33.66 42.69 -24.22
C GLY A 16 -32.76 42.31 -23.05
N LEU A 17 -33.42 41.94 -21.95
CA LEU A 17 -32.81 41.19 -20.85
C LEU A 17 -32.29 39.85 -21.37
N PHE A 18 -30.98 39.75 -21.56
CA PHE A 18 -30.28 38.47 -21.52
C PHE A 18 -29.49 38.41 -20.21
N GLY A 19 -30.05 37.72 -19.22
CA GLY A 19 -29.29 37.27 -18.07
C GLY A 19 -28.17 36.35 -18.55
N GLN A 20 -26.92 36.80 -18.41
CA GLN A 20 -25.76 35.94 -18.59
C GLN A 20 -25.69 34.95 -17.43
N LEU A 21 -26.32 33.79 -17.60
CA LEU A 21 -26.03 32.62 -16.78
C LEU A 21 -24.59 32.19 -17.10
N ARG A 22 -23.65 32.44 -16.18
CA ARG A 22 -22.33 31.84 -16.24
C ARG A 22 -22.51 30.32 -16.25
N PRO A 23 -21.95 29.59 -17.24
CA PRO A 23 -21.93 28.14 -17.18
C PRO A 23 -21.14 27.73 -15.94
N VAL A 24 -21.82 27.09 -14.98
CA VAL A 24 -21.14 26.36 -13.91
C VAL A 24 -20.31 25.29 -14.62
N ARG A 25 -18.98 25.46 -14.64
CA ARG A 25 -18.09 24.40 -15.12
C ARG A 25 -18.39 23.16 -14.27
N PRO A 26 -18.75 22.02 -14.88
CA PRO A 26 -18.87 20.79 -14.11
C PRO A 26 -17.53 20.56 -13.39
N PRO A 27 -17.55 20.09 -12.13
CA PRO A 27 -16.33 19.71 -11.46
C PRO A 27 -15.56 18.74 -12.37
N PRO A 28 -14.23 18.87 -12.48
CA PRO A 28 -13.45 17.97 -13.32
C PRO A 28 -13.80 16.54 -12.92
N PRO A 29 -14.03 15.63 -13.89
CA PRO A 29 -14.39 14.26 -13.57
C PRO A 29 -13.32 13.72 -12.62
N THR A 30 -13.76 13.25 -11.44
CA THR A 30 -12.90 12.48 -10.56
C THR A 30 -12.40 11.31 -11.39
N ARG A 31 -11.13 11.40 -11.82
CA ARG A 31 -10.44 10.28 -12.47
C ARG A 31 -10.32 9.19 -11.42
N HIS A 32 -11.35 8.37 -11.26
CA HIS A 32 -11.20 7.05 -10.71
C HIS A 32 -10.26 6.34 -11.68
N ARG A 33 -8.95 6.42 -11.43
CA ARG A 33 -7.99 5.51 -12.06
C ARG A 33 -8.46 4.14 -11.63
N THR A 34 -9.14 3.44 -12.53
CA THR A 34 -9.60 2.09 -12.29
C THR A 34 -8.35 1.23 -12.19
N HIS A 35 -7.92 0.95 -10.97
CA HIS A 35 -6.78 0.08 -10.68
C HIS A 35 -7.11 -1.41 -10.94
N GLU A 36 -8.06 -1.66 -11.83
CA GLU A 36 -8.53 -2.99 -12.24
C GLU A 36 -7.40 -3.87 -12.78
N ALA A 37 -6.43 -3.28 -13.49
CA ALA A 37 -5.25 -4.02 -13.95
C ALA A 37 -4.42 -4.57 -12.77
N THR A 38 -4.28 -3.81 -11.68
CA THR A 38 -3.58 -4.24 -10.48
C THR A 38 -4.32 -5.37 -9.78
N TRP A 39 -5.65 -5.25 -9.67
CA TRP A 39 -6.49 -6.30 -9.09
C TRP A 39 -6.51 -7.58 -9.92
N LYS A 40 -6.57 -7.45 -11.25
CA LYS A 40 -6.48 -8.57 -12.18
C LYS A 40 -5.13 -9.28 -12.04
N ARG A 41 -4.04 -8.52 -12.06
CA ARG A 41 -2.69 -9.07 -11.89
C ARG A 41 -2.54 -9.79 -10.55
N LEU A 42 -3.07 -9.22 -9.47
CA LEU A 42 -3.07 -9.87 -8.15
C LEU A 42 -3.83 -11.22 -8.18
N GLY A 43 -5.02 -11.24 -8.79
CA GLY A 43 -5.82 -12.47 -8.91
C GLY A 43 -5.20 -13.55 -9.80
N GLU A 44 -4.30 -13.17 -10.71
CA GLU A 44 -3.52 -14.05 -11.58
C GLU A 44 -2.23 -14.56 -10.91
N THR A 45 -1.64 -13.81 -9.97
CA THR A 45 -0.39 -14.19 -9.32
C THR A 45 -0.57 -15.05 -8.07
N ILE A 46 -1.72 -14.98 -7.40
CA ILE A 46 -1.99 -15.77 -6.20
C ILE A 46 -2.23 -17.25 -6.59
N PRO A 47 -1.43 -18.19 -6.05
CA PRO A 47 -1.66 -19.61 -6.27
C PRO A 47 -2.99 -20.07 -5.64
N ARG A 48 -3.74 -20.90 -6.35
CA ARG A 48 -5.06 -21.41 -5.93
C ARG A 48 -5.03 -22.89 -5.56
N THR A 49 -4.25 -23.69 -6.29
CA THR A 49 -4.15 -25.14 -6.06
C THR A 49 -2.84 -25.51 -5.38
N GLU A 50 -2.79 -26.66 -4.72
CA GLU A 50 -1.55 -27.19 -4.12
C GLU A 50 -0.39 -27.24 -5.13
N GLN A 51 -0.68 -27.68 -6.35
CA GLN A 51 0.31 -27.76 -7.41
C GLN A 51 0.84 -26.37 -7.81
N GLU A 52 -0.03 -25.36 -7.85
CA GLU A 52 0.37 -23.97 -8.10
C GLU A 52 1.22 -23.41 -6.96
N TRP A 53 0.89 -23.70 -5.69
CA TRP A 53 1.70 -23.32 -4.53
C TRP A 53 3.11 -23.93 -4.62
N GLN A 54 3.20 -25.22 -4.91
CA GLN A 54 4.50 -25.90 -5.08
C GLN A 54 5.29 -25.39 -6.28
N ALA A 55 4.62 -25.05 -7.38
CA ALA A 55 5.26 -24.43 -8.54
C ALA A 55 5.78 -23.03 -8.22
N ALA A 56 5.00 -22.23 -7.48
CA ALA A 56 5.39 -20.89 -7.06
C ALA A 56 6.60 -20.94 -6.12
N ARG A 57 6.61 -21.83 -5.12
CA ARG A 57 7.77 -22.02 -4.24
C ARG A 57 9.04 -22.36 -5.00
N ARG A 58 8.98 -23.32 -5.93
CA ARG A 58 10.14 -23.66 -6.79
C ARG A 58 10.64 -22.46 -7.59
N ARG A 59 9.71 -21.70 -8.18
CA ARG A 59 10.06 -20.49 -8.94
C ARG A 59 10.73 -19.42 -8.08
N HIS A 60 10.33 -19.31 -6.81
CA HIS A 60 10.82 -18.29 -5.90
C HIS A 60 11.92 -18.79 -4.95
N GLY A 61 12.41 -20.04 -5.09
CA GLY A 61 13.48 -20.59 -4.26
C GLY A 61 13.06 -20.98 -2.84
N PHE A 62 11.79 -21.32 -2.64
CA PHE A 62 11.20 -21.76 -1.36
C PHE A 62 10.88 -23.27 -1.30
N ASP A 63 11.42 -24.07 -2.20
CA ASP A 63 11.14 -25.51 -2.30
C ASP A 63 12.06 -26.39 -1.44
N THR A 64 13.24 -25.88 -1.06
CA THR A 64 14.18 -26.58 -0.19
C THR A 64 14.74 -25.64 0.89
N PRO A 65 15.11 -26.14 2.09
CA PRO A 65 15.66 -25.30 3.16
C PRO A 65 16.90 -24.50 2.75
N GLN A 66 17.77 -25.09 1.93
CA GLN A 66 18.99 -24.44 1.44
C GLN A 66 18.65 -23.30 0.46
N ALA A 67 17.74 -23.53 -0.47
CA ALA A 67 17.28 -22.49 -1.39
C ALA A 67 16.54 -21.37 -0.63
N MET A 68 15.73 -21.73 0.37
CA MET A 68 15.04 -20.77 1.23
C MET A 68 16.02 -19.86 1.95
N ALA A 69 17.07 -20.40 2.57
CA ALA A 69 18.07 -19.60 3.26
C ALA A 69 18.73 -18.58 2.32
N VAL A 70 19.15 -19.01 1.13
CA VAL A 70 19.75 -18.12 0.11
C VAL A 70 18.75 -17.05 -0.34
N THR A 71 17.49 -17.43 -0.55
CA THR A 71 16.44 -16.51 -0.98
C THR A 71 16.12 -15.48 0.08
N LEU A 72 16.00 -15.89 1.35
CA LEU A 72 15.73 -15.00 2.48
C LEU A 72 16.84 -13.97 2.68
N VAL A 73 18.11 -14.35 2.52
CA VAL A 73 19.23 -13.41 2.56
C VAL A 73 19.06 -12.31 1.51
N LYS A 74 18.66 -12.67 0.28
CA LYS A 74 18.39 -11.69 -0.79
C LYS A 74 17.15 -10.84 -0.49
N LEU A 75 16.06 -11.47 -0.03
CA LEU A 75 14.80 -10.80 0.27
C LEU A 75 14.84 -9.90 1.51
N LEU A 76 15.90 -9.99 2.31
CA LEU A 76 16.12 -9.13 3.47
C LEU A 76 17.37 -8.27 3.34
N ASP A 77 18.01 -8.27 2.16
CA ASP A 77 19.16 -7.43 1.87
C ASP A 77 18.71 -5.96 1.80
N PRO A 78 19.18 -5.08 2.71
CA PRO A 78 18.84 -3.66 2.70
C PRO A 78 19.50 -2.90 1.55
N THR A 79 20.49 -3.48 0.89
CA THR A 79 21.25 -2.85 -0.20
C THR A 79 20.64 -3.11 -1.58
N ASP A 80 19.67 -4.02 -1.67
CA ASP A 80 18.95 -4.29 -2.91
C ASP A 80 17.76 -3.32 -3.08
N ASP A 81 17.96 -2.30 -3.91
CA ASP A 81 16.94 -1.29 -4.20
C ASP A 81 15.69 -1.84 -4.90
N GLU A 82 15.77 -2.98 -5.55
CA GLU A 82 14.62 -3.62 -6.21
C GLU A 82 13.80 -4.47 -5.21
N ASN A 83 14.34 -4.70 -4.02
CA ASN A 83 13.72 -5.55 -3.01
C ASN A 83 12.58 -4.84 -2.25
N SER A 84 11.42 -4.91 -2.87
CA SER A 84 10.15 -4.44 -2.32
C SER A 84 9.72 -5.07 -0.98
N ILE A 85 10.12 -6.31 -0.67
CA ILE A 85 9.67 -7.00 0.56
C ILE A 85 10.37 -6.41 1.79
N TYR A 86 11.70 -6.25 1.73
CA TYR A 86 12.45 -5.55 2.77
C TYR A 86 11.85 -4.16 3.04
N LYS A 87 11.55 -3.41 1.97
CA LYS A 87 10.93 -2.07 2.08
C LYS A 87 9.57 -2.10 2.79
N ILE A 88 8.72 -3.09 2.51
CA ILE A 88 7.42 -3.26 3.19
C ILE A 88 7.63 -3.54 4.68
N ILE A 89 8.52 -4.48 5.02
CA ILE A 89 8.80 -4.86 6.42
C ILE A 89 9.35 -3.66 7.19
N PHE A 90 10.31 -2.96 6.60
CA PHE A 90 10.91 -1.76 7.18
C PHE A 90 9.85 -0.67 7.45
N LEU A 91 9.00 -0.36 6.45
CA LEU A 91 7.93 0.63 6.60
C LEU A 91 6.95 0.28 7.73
N ALA A 92 6.61 -1.01 7.89
CA ALA A 92 5.75 -1.46 8.96
C ALA A 92 6.42 -1.33 10.33
N ALA A 93 7.71 -1.68 10.44
CA ALA A 93 8.49 -1.52 11.67
C ALA A 93 8.57 -0.03 12.08
N CYS A 94 8.89 0.85 11.14
CA CYS A 94 8.91 2.30 11.35
C CYS A 94 7.56 2.85 11.82
N HIS A 95 6.45 2.33 11.30
CA HIS A 95 5.12 2.69 11.80
C HIS A 95 4.96 2.34 13.29
N ALA A 96 5.37 1.13 13.69
CA ALA A 96 5.25 0.68 15.07
C ALA A 96 6.11 1.52 16.02
N GLU A 97 7.35 1.83 15.63
CA GLU A 97 8.26 2.66 16.44
C GLU A 97 7.76 4.10 16.59
N SER A 98 7.36 4.73 15.50
CA SER A 98 6.90 6.13 15.52
C SER A 98 5.55 6.32 16.23
N TYR A 99 4.69 5.29 16.25
CA TYR A 99 3.44 5.32 17.00
C TYR A 99 3.65 5.01 18.49
N GLY A 100 4.63 4.16 18.83
CA GLY A 100 4.97 3.81 20.20
C GLY A 100 5.78 4.89 20.94
N ASP A 101 6.54 5.71 20.21
CA ASP A 101 7.37 6.77 20.77
C ASP A 101 7.47 7.96 19.82
N TRP A 102 6.75 9.04 20.14
CA TRP A 102 6.72 10.26 19.34
C TRP A 102 8.09 10.93 19.22
N ALA A 103 8.99 10.72 20.19
CA ALA A 103 10.34 11.30 20.15
C ALA A 103 11.23 10.64 19.09
N LYS A 104 10.92 9.39 18.69
CA LYS A 104 11.64 8.68 17.62
C LYS A 104 11.17 9.07 16.22
N ARG A 105 9.99 9.68 16.09
CA ARG A 105 9.36 10.03 14.80
C ARG A 105 10.29 10.80 13.85
N PRO A 106 11.05 11.83 14.26
CA PRO A 106 11.94 12.54 13.34
C PRO A 106 13.02 11.64 12.73
N LYS A 107 13.63 10.77 13.55
CA LYS A 107 14.64 9.81 13.10
C LYS A 107 14.02 8.78 12.16
N THR A 108 12.93 8.14 12.58
CA THR A 108 12.20 7.17 11.75
C THR A 108 11.85 7.75 10.37
N TYR A 109 11.43 9.00 10.31
CA TYR A 109 11.07 9.65 9.05
C TYR A 109 12.29 9.96 8.17
N ALA A 110 13.44 10.25 8.78
CA ALA A 110 14.71 10.37 8.06
C ALA A 110 15.10 9.01 7.45
N ASP A 111 15.04 7.93 8.24
CA ASP A 111 15.40 6.59 7.81
C ASP A 111 14.50 6.11 6.65
N VAL A 112 13.19 6.39 6.70
CA VAL A 112 12.27 6.06 5.59
C VAL A 112 12.60 6.87 4.33
N ARG A 113 13.00 8.14 4.45
CA ARG A 113 13.39 8.95 3.29
C ARG A 113 14.66 8.41 2.63
N GLU A 114 15.62 7.97 3.43
CA GLU A 114 16.85 7.33 2.98
C GLU A 114 16.53 6.03 2.23
N LEU A 115 15.73 5.14 2.82
CA LEU A 115 15.31 3.88 2.19
C LEU A 115 14.60 4.09 0.85
N LEU A 116 13.81 5.15 0.73
CA LEU A 116 13.07 5.48 -0.49
C LEU A 116 13.88 6.32 -1.49
N GLY A 117 15.12 6.68 -1.14
CA GLY A 117 15.99 7.52 -1.99
C GLY A 117 15.40 8.91 -2.25
N ASN A 118 14.52 9.42 -1.38
CA ASN A 118 13.84 10.68 -1.60
C ASN A 118 13.77 11.55 -0.33
N PRO A 119 14.73 12.48 -0.15
CA PRO A 119 14.81 13.33 1.04
C PRO A 119 13.71 14.39 1.11
N ARG A 120 12.93 14.60 0.04
CA ARG A 120 11.90 15.65 -0.06
C ARG A 120 10.49 15.16 0.22
N LEU A 121 10.31 13.88 0.56
CA LEU A 121 8.99 13.35 0.89
C LEU A 121 8.42 14.06 2.12
N ASP A 122 7.19 14.55 1.98
CA ASP A 122 6.46 15.15 3.08
C ASP A 122 6.06 14.08 4.11
N GLU A 123 5.94 14.51 5.35
CA GLU A 123 5.59 13.65 6.48
C GLU A 123 4.26 12.91 6.29
N GLY A 124 3.28 13.54 5.64
CA GLY A 124 1.99 12.93 5.34
C GLY A 124 2.10 11.79 4.31
N VAL A 125 2.98 11.90 3.33
CA VAL A 125 3.31 10.78 2.41
C VAL A 125 4.01 9.65 3.14
N LEU A 126 5.00 9.96 3.98
CA LEU A 126 5.70 8.94 4.77
C LEU A 126 4.72 8.15 5.64
N GLU A 127 3.87 8.86 6.39
CA GLU A 127 2.84 8.25 7.24
C GLU A 127 1.88 7.37 6.42
N ARG A 128 1.47 7.82 5.23
CA ARG A 128 0.63 7.01 4.33
C ARG A 128 1.31 5.74 3.86
N TYR A 129 2.60 5.77 3.51
CA TYR A 129 3.33 4.58 3.09
C TYR A 129 3.50 3.59 4.22
N MET A 130 3.95 4.06 5.39
CA MET A 130 4.05 3.26 6.61
C MET A 130 2.72 2.61 6.99
N LYS A 131 1.62 3.38 7.00
CA LYS A 131 0.28 2.88 7.29
C LYS A 131 -0.23 1.87 6.25
N SER A 132 0.14 2.04 4.98
CA SER A 132 -0.22 1.11 3.91
C SER A 132 0.48 -0.24 4.08
N ALA A 133 1.75 -0.25 4.48
CA ALA A 133 2.48 -1.48 4.81
C ALA A 133 1.83 -2.22 5.99
N VAL A 134 1.50 -1.51 7.08
CA VAL A 134 0.79 -2.09 8.23
C VAL A 134 -0.59 -2.64 7.84
N ARG A 135 -1.32 -1.95 6.97
CA ARG A 135 -2.61 -2.44 6.45
C ARG A 135 -2.45 -3.74 5.67
N LEU A 136 -1.43 -3.85 4.82
CA LEU A 136 -1.14 -5.11 4.12
C LEU A 136 -0.90 -6.24 5.13
N ILE A 137 -0.04 -6.03 6.13
CA ILE A 137 0.24 -7.05 7.16
C ILE A 137 -1.05 -7.50 7.84
N LYS A 138 -1.93 -6.57 8.23
CA LYS A 138 -3.25 -6.90 8.81
C LYS A 138 -4.15 -7.71 7.87
N LEU A 139 -4.07 -7.50 6.56
CA LEU A 139 -4.80 -8.33 5.60
C LEU A 139 -4.24 -9.76 5.57
N LEU A 140 -2.92 -9.90 5.63
CA LEU A 140 -2.27 -11.21 5.71
C LEU A 140 -2.60 -11.92 7.04
N ASP A 141 -2.60 -11.20 8.16
CA ASP A 141 -3.06 -11.72 9.46
C ASP A 141 -4.52 -12.21 9.35
N GLY A 142 -5.38 -11.45 8.68
CA GLY A 142 -6.76 -11.85 8.43
C GLY A 142 -6.89 -13.14 7.62
N LEU A 143 -6.07 -13.31 6.58
CA LEU A 143 -6.01 -14.55 5.80
C LEU A 143 -5.47 -15.73 6.62
N TYR A 144 -4.45 -15.49 7.45
CA TYR A 144 -3.90 -16.47 8.38
C TYR A 144 -5.00 -16.99 9.31
N MET A 145 -5.76 -16.08 9.94
CA MET A 145 -6.85 -16.41 10.86
C MET A 145 -8.04 -17.09 10.17
N ARG A 146 -8.26 -16.84 8.87
CA ARG A 146 -9.28 -17.53 8.07
C ARG A 146 -8.90 -18.98 7.70
N GLY A 147 -7.68 -19.41 8.00
CA GLY A 147 -7.24 -20.80 7.82
C GLY A 147 -6.22 -21.02 6.71
N LEU A 148 -5.76 -19.95 6.04
CA LEU A 148 -4.69 -20.04 5.06
C LEU A 148 -3.31 -20.30 5.73
N LEU A 149 -3.19 -20.02 7.04
CA LEU A 149 -1.99 -20.25 7.84
C LEU A 149 -0.74 -19.62 7.19
N HIS A 150 0.40 -20.33 7.17
CA HIS A 150 1.68 -19.83 6.65
C HIS A 150 1.60 -19.30 5.21
N ARG A 151 0.69 -19.84 4.37
CA ARG A 151 0.48 -19.37 2.98
C ARG A 151 0.02 -17.92 2.90
N ALA A 152 -0.62 -17.41 3.95
CA ALA A 152 -0.98 -16.00 4.03
C ALA A 152 0.26 -15.11 3.95
N TYR A 153 1.31 -15.40 4.72
CA TYR A 153 2.53 -14.62 4.69
C TYR A 153 3.40 -14.95 3.48
N GLU A 154 3.41 -16.20 3.03
CA GLU A 154 4.08 -16.60 1.79
C GLU A 154 3.55 -15.82 0.57
N SER A 155 2.25 -15.47 0.57
CA SER A 155 1.64 -14.71 -0.52
C SER A 155 2.31 -13.36 -0.82
N ILE A 156 3.05 -12.78 0.14
CA ILE A 156 3.81 -11.54 -0.08
C ILE A 156 4.85 -11.67 -1.21
N LEU A 157 5.30 -12.90 -1.49
CA LEU A 157 6.22 -13.22 -2.59
C LEU A 157 5.57 -13.08 -3.97
N TYR A 158 4.23 -13.19 -4.02
CA TYR A 158 3.45 -13.26 -5.26
C TYR A 158 2.59 -12.01 -5.48
N ILE A 159 2.32 -11.26 -4.41
CA ILE A 159 1.60 -10.00 -4.47
C ILE A 159 2.50 -8.94 -5.13
N PRO A 160 1.99 -8.15 -6.10
CA PRO A 160 2.70 -6.96 -6.57
C PRO A 160 2.99 -6.00 -5.41
N SER A 161 4.24 -6.00 -4.95
CA SER A 161 4.72 -5.40 -3.71
C SER A 161 5.22 -3.96 -3.86
N GLN A 162 4.94 -3.31 -4.99
CA GLN A 162 5.23 -1.89 -5.15
C GLN A 162 4.45 -1.08 -4.12
N ILE A 163 5.14 -0.17 -3.41
CA ILE A 163 4.57 0.65 -2.33
C ILE A 163 3.32 1.42 -2.79
N SER A 164 3.30 1.85 -4.05
CA SER A 164 2.17 2.52 -4.69
C SER A 164 0.88 1.68 -4.72
N HIS A 165 0.98 0.35 -4.77
CA HIS A 165 -0.17 -0.57 -4.84
C HIS A 165 -0.69 -0.97 -3.46
N LEU A 166 0.15 -0.96 -2.43
CA LEU A 166 -0.23 -1.37 -1.06
C LEU A 166 -1.44 -0.63 -0.52
N ARG A 167 -1.53 0.66 -0.85
CA ARG A 167 -2.66 1.51 -0.46
C ARG A 167 -4.00 0.95 -0.96
N GLN A 168 -4.03 0.46 -2.20
CA GLN A 168 -5.25 -0.01 -2.86
C GLN A 168 -5.77 -1.28 -2.17
N PHE A 169 -4.87 -2.19 -1.81
CA PHE A 169 -5.22 -3.41 -1.08
C PHE A 169 -5.85 -3.09 0.27
N GLY A 170 -5.23 -2.17 1.03
CA GLY A 170 -5.73 -1.74 2.33
C GLY A 170 -7.05 -0.95 2.29
N GLU A 171 -7.42 -0.34 1.17
CA GLU A 171 -8.69 0.40 1.01
C GLU A 171 -9.87 -0.53 0.64
N GLN A 172 -9.62 -1.74 0.13
CA GLN A 172 -10.65 -2.71 -0.26
C GLN A 172 -10.36 -4.10 0.33
N PRO A 173 -10.44 -4.26 1.67
CA PRO A 173 -10.05 -5.49 2.35
C PRO A 173 -10.83 -6.73 1.89
N GLU A 174 -12.14 -6.62 1.72
CA GLU A 174 -12.97 -7.77 1.29
C GLU A 174 -12.66 -8.20 -0.14
N ARG A 175 -12.39 -7.24 -1.03
CA ARG A 175 -11.96 -7.53 -2.40
C ARG A 175 -10.59 -8.20 -2.43
N PHE A 176 -9.67 -7.77 -1.56
CA PHE A 176 -8.37 -8.42 -1.44
C PHE A 176 -8.52 -9.86 -0.95
N MET A 177 -9.29 -10.06 0.12
CA MET A 177 -9.48 -11.39 0.71
C MET A 177 -10.21 -12.36 -0.24
N SER A 178 -11.13 -11.89 -1.08
CA SER A 178 -11.87 -12.75 -2.02
C SER A 178 -11.02 -13.32 -3.16
N LEU A 179 -9.79 -12.83 -3.36
CA LEU A 179 -8.86 -13.37 -4.35
C LEU A 179 -8.16 -14.65 -3.88
N PHE A 180 -8.25 -14.97 -2.59
CA PHE A 180 -7.61 -16.14 -2.01
C PHE A 180 -8.60 -17.28 -1.87
N LEU A 181 -8.23 -18.46 -2.40
CA LEU A 181 -8.94 -19.69 -2.10
C LEU A 181 -8.49 -20.18 -0.72
N ILE A 182 -9.41 -20.15 0.25
CA ILE A 182 -9.12 -20.53 1.63
C ILE A 182 -9.28 -22.05 1.77
N GLU A 183 -8.22 -22.77 1.41
CA GLU A 183 -8.07 -24.18 1.72
C GLU A 183 -6.97 -24.36 2.77
N LYS A 184 -7.29 -25.11 3.83
CA LYS A 184 -6.33 -25.37 4.90
C LYS A 184 -5.16 -26.15 4.29
N PRO A 185 -3.92 -25.63 4.34
CA PRO A 185 -2.79 -26.36 3.80
C PRO A 185 -2.59 -27.66 4.57
N LEU A 186 -2.13 -28.70 3.88
CA LEU A 186 -1.66 -29.91 4.54
C LEU A 186 -0.55 -29.54 5.53
N PRO A 187 -0.41 -30.26 6.66
CA PRO A 187 0.70 -30.04 7.58
C PRO A 187 2.03 -30.20 6.82
N GLU A 188 2.73 -29.10 6.60
CA GLU A 188 4.03 -29.15 5.96
C GLU A 188 5.08 -29.60 6.98
N ILE A 189 5.79 -30.69 6.64
CA ILE A 189 6.91 -31.23 7.41
C ILE A 189 8.06 -30.18 7.52
N GLN A 190 8.05 -29.15 6.66
CA GLN A 190 9.06 -28.08 6.62
C GLN A 190 8.68 -26.81 7.38
N GLY A 191 7.46 -26.72 7.95
CA GLY A 191 6.93 -25.53 8.63
C GLY A 191 7.62 -25.15 9.96
N SER A 192 8.72 -25.83 10.30
CA SER A 192 9.49 -25.65 11.53
C SER A 192 10.82 -24.93 11.34
N LEU A 193 11.13 -24.39 10.15
CA LEU A 193 12.06 -23.25 10.12
C LEU A 193 11.30 -22.05 10.68
N MET A 194 11.33 -21.91 12.00
CA MET A 194 10.99 -20.66 12.68
C MET A 194 11.78 -19.55 11.99
N LEU A 195 11.12 -18.78 11.13
CA LEU A 195 11.55 -17.43 10.81
C LEU A 195 11.37 -16.63 12.09
N TYR A 196 12.34 -16.75 12.98
CA TYR A 196 12.45 -15.92 14.17
C TYR A 196 12.73 -14.50 13.68
N LEU A 197 11.67 -13.77 13.34
CA LEU A 197 11.71 -12.32 13.25
C LEU A 197 12.16 -11.85 14.64
N PRO A 198 13.32 -11.20 14.78
CA PRO A 198 13.74 -10.69 16.08
C PRO A 198 12.84 -9.50 16.39
N LEU A 199 11.75 -9.76 17.10
CA LEU A 199 11.04 -8.73 17.83
C LEU A 199 11.88 -8.43 19.07
N PRO A 200 12.38 -7.20 19.24
CA PRO A 200 13.12 -6.85 20.44
C PRO A 200 12.14 -6.79 21.62
N GLY A 201 12.20 -7.78 22.52
CA GLY A 201 11.53 -7.72 23.81
C GLY A 201 10.87 -9.00 24.30
N ALA A 202 11.65 -10.06 24.53
CA ALA A 202 11.24 -11.12 25.44
C ALA A 202 12.45 -11.59 26.26
N SER A 203 12.93 -10.70 27.13
CA SER A 203 13.73 -11.09 28.28
C SER A 203 12.84 -11.89 29.23
N HIS A 204 13.05 -13.21 29.32
CA HIS A 204 12.57 -14.01 30.44
C HIS A 204 13.75 -14.22 31.43
N PRO A 205 13.58 -13.88 32.72
CA PRO A 205 14.49 -14.30 33.78
C PRO A 205 14.07 -15.70 34.31
N PRO A 206 14.89 -16.33 35.19
CA PRO A 206 15.13 -17.77 35.23
C PRO A 206 13.98 -18.62 35.81
#